data_AF-A0A644XMM0-F1
#
_entry.id   AF-A0A644XMM0-F1
#
_cell.length_a   1.000
_cell.length_b   1.000
_cell.length_c   1.000
_cell.angle_alpha   90.00
_cell.angle_beta   90.00
_cell.angle_gamma   90.00
#
_symmetry.space_group_name_H-M   'P 1'
#
loop_
_entity.id
_entity.type
_entity.pdbx_description
1 polymer ?
#
loop_
_entity_poly.entity_id
_entity_poly.type
_entity_poly.pdbx_seq_one_letter_code
_entity_poly.pdbx_strand_id
1 'polypeptide(L)'
;MAKTVIQHYPSVNKSLLYGGVILHDIGKTIELSGSMSTEYTLKGNLIGHIVLIDEEITKACLSLNIDEDSEEVILLKHIVLAHHGKQEFGSPVTPHLLEAEIIHHLDNLDASINMIDTALLRTTPGTFSERIFGLENRSFYKPLFVQPSEEGQ
;
A
#
# COMPACT_ATOMS: atom_id res chain seq x y z
N MET A 1 3.27 1.55 11.00
CA MET A 1 4.68 1.83 10.62
C MET A 1 4.99 3.32 10.42
N ALA A 2 4.18 4.07 9.66
CA ALA A 2 4.45 5.49 9.36
C ALA A 2 4.71 6.42 10.58
N LYS A 3 3.96 6.23 11.67
CA LYS A 3 4.18 6.97 12.94
C LYS A 3 5.60 6.80 13.48
N THR A 4 6.14 5.58 13.39
CA THR A 4 7.51 5.25 13.83
C THR A 4 8.55 5.89 12.91
N VAL A 5 8.33 5.86 11.60
CA VAL A 5 9.23 6.53 10.63
C VAL A 5 9.37 8.02 10.96
N ILE A 6 8.27 8.72 11.23
CA ILE A 6 8.28 10.13 11.62
C ILE A 6 9.10 10.39 12.90
N GLN A 7 9.08 9.46 13.87
CA GLN A 7 9.85 9.63 15.11
C GLN A 7 11.36 9.54 14.87
N HIS A 8 11.79 8.75 13.88
CA HIS A 8 13.21 8.59 13.53
C HIS A 8 13.70 9.59 12.49
N TYR A 9 12.81 10.12 11.65
CA TYR A 9 13.15 11.06 10.57
C TYR A 9 12.33 12.35 10.68
N PRO A 10 12.76 13.33 11.52
CA PRO A 10 12.02 14.57 11.75
C PRO A 10 11.85 15.46 10.51
N SER A 11 12.67 15.26 9.47
CA SER A 11 12.59 16.00 8.20
C SER A 11 11.37 15.61 7.35
N VAL A 12 10.70 14.51 7.68
CA VAL A 12 9.51 14.04 6.96
C VAL A 12 8.31 14.93 7.28
N ASN A 13 7.62 15.39 6.25
CA ASN A 13 6.37 16.12 6.38
C ASN A 13 5.28 15.16 6.88
N LYS A 14 4.91 15.32 8.16
CA LYS A 14 3.94 14.46 8.83
C LYS A 14 2.56 14.49 8.18
N SER A 15 2.09 15.67 7.79
CA SER A 15 0.76 15.84 7.20
C SER A 15 0.68 15.15 5.85
N LEU A 16 1.71 15.35 5.04
CA LEU A 16 1.79 14.78 3.71
C LEU A 16 1.96 13.25 3.75
N LEU A 17 2.80 12.73 4.65
CA LEU A 17 2.94 11.29 4.87
C LEU A 17 1.63 10.65 5.34
N TYR A 18 0.97 11.23 6.33
CA TYR A 18 -0.29 10.67 6.84
C TYR A 18 -1.41 10.75 5.81
N GLY A 19 -1.54 11.88 5.09
CA GLY A 19 -2.48 12.01 3.98
C GLY A 19 -2.28 10.93 2.93
N GLY A 20 -1.03 10.73 2.50
CA GLY A 20 -0.66 9.67 1.57
C GLY A 20 -0.99 8.27 2.09
N VAL A 21 -0.59 7.92 3.30
CA VAL A 21 -0.86 6.60 3.91
C VAL A 21 -2.37 6.32 4.00
N ILE A 22 -3.18 7.33 4.33
CA ILE A 22 -4.63 7.14 4.44
C ILE A 22 -5.26 6.94 3.06
N LEU A 23 -4.76 7.63 2.03
CA LEU A 23 -5.42 7.71 0.72
C LEU A 23 -4.87 6.75 -0.33
N HIS A 24 -3.61 6.30 -0.23
CA HIS A 24 -2.91 5.60 -1.33
C HIS A 24 -3.66 4.38 -1.88
N ASP A 25 -4.50 3.74 -1.07
CA ASP A 25 -5.23 2.52 -1.44
C ASP A 25 -6.75 2.64 -1.35
N ILE A 26 -7.29 3.83 -1.07
CA ILE A 26 -8.75 3.98 -0.87
C ILE A 26 -9.55 3.62 -2.14
N GLY A 27 -8.93 3.71 -3.32
CA GLY A 27 -9.52 3.31 -4.59
C GLY A 27 -9.85 1.82 -4.66
N LYS A 28 -9.24 0.97 -3.81
CA LYS A 28 -9.58 -0.46 -3.71
C LYS A 28 -11.05 -0.68 -3.35
N THR A 29 -11.69 0.26 -2.65
CA THR A 29 -13.13 0.19 -2.32
C THR A 29 -14.04 0.43 -3.52
N ILE A 30 -13.50 0.94 -4.62
CA ILE A 30 -14.20 1.15 -5.90
C ILE A 30 -13.75 0.09 -6.92
N GLU A 31 -12.47 -0.29 -6.88
CA GLU A 31 -11.87 -1.33 -7.72
C GLU A 31 -12.47 -2.71 -7.43
N LEU A 32 -12.72 -3.03 -6.15
CA LEU A 32 -13.24 -4.31 -5.70
C LEU A 32 -14.69 -4.18 -5.22
N SER A 33 -15.50 -5.20 -5.49
CA SER A 33 -16.91 -5.27 -5.08
C SER A 33 -17.12 -6.08 -3.80
N GLY A 34 -17.98 -5.59 -2.90
CA GLY A 34 -18.34 -6.34 -1.69
C GLY A 34 -17.20 -6.52 -0.68
N SER A 35 -17.52 -7.02 0.51
CA SER A 35 -16.57 -7.20 1.62
C SER A 35 -16.12 -8.66 1.85
N MET A 36 -16.78 -9.64 1.23
CA MET A 36 -16.53 -11.07 1.48
C MET A 36 -16.12 -11.88 0.24
N SER A 37 -16.57 -11.48 -0.95
CA SER A 37 -16.23 -12.10 -2.23
C SER A 37 -15.85 -11.00 -3.22
N THR A 38 -14.63 -10.47 -3.06
CA THR A 38 -14.16 -9.32 -3.84
C THR A 38 -13.93 -9.70 -5.29
N GLU A 39 -14.87 -9.32 -6.15
CA GLU A 39 -14.67 -9.33 -7.61
C GLU A 39 -14.29 -7.94 -8.09
N TYR A 40 -13.43 -7.85 -9.10
CA TYR A 40 -13.12 -6.56 -9.72
C TYR A 40 -14.36 -5.97 -10.38
N THR A 41 -14.64 -4.69 -10.10
CA THR A 41 -15.69 -3.94 -10.80
C THR A 41 -15.27 -3.65 -12.25
N LEU A 42 -16.21 -3.20 -13.09
CA LEU A 42 -15.86 -2.74 -14.44
C LEU A 42 -14.84 -1.60 -14.40
N LYS A 43 -15.02 -0.64 -13.48
CA LYS A 43 -14.05 0.44 -13.25
C LYS A 43 -12.72 -0.13 -12.77
N GLY A 44 -12.73 -1.06 -11.81
CA GLY A 44 -11.52 -1.70 -11.30
C GLY A 44 -10.71 -2.38 -12.42
N ASN A 45 -11.36 -3.20 -13.23
CA ASN A 45 -10.70 -3.92 -14.33
C ASN A 45 -10.12 -3.00 -15.43
N LEU A 46 -10.77 -1.86 -15.72
CA LEU A 46 -10.40 -1.01 -16.85
C LEU A 46 -9.57 0.23 -16.48
N ILE A 47 -9.64 0.67 -15.21
CA ILE A 47 -9.04 1.93 -14.74
C ILE A 47 -7.98 1.66 -13.66
N GLY A 48 -8.28 0.79 -12.70
CA GLY A 48 -7.41 0.50 -11.56
C GLY A 48 -7.47 1.55 -10.44
N HIS A 49 -7.21 1.13 -9.20
CA HIS A 49 -7.42 1.96 -8.00
C HIS A 49 -6.58 3.25 -7.99
N ILE A 50 -5.35 3.25 -8.50
CA ILE A 50 -4.47 4.43 -8.47
C ILE A 50 -5.14 5.64 -9.14
N VAL A 51 -5.65 5.44 -10.35
CA VAL A 51 -6.34 6.50 -11.12
C VAL A 51 -7.69 6.83 -10.47
N LEU A 52 -8.39 5.84 -9.91
CA LEU A 52 -9.63 6.09 -9.19
C LEU A 52 -9.42 7.00 -7.96
N ILE A 53 -8.28 6.90 -7.27
CA ILE A 53 -8.00 7.77 -6.12
C ILE A 53 -7.76 9.21 -6.57
N ASP A 54 -7.02 9.43 -7.66
CA ASP A 54 -6.84 10.78 -8.22
C ASP A 54 -8.19 11.40 -8.63
N GLU A 55 -9.10 10.60 -9.20
CA GLU A 55 -10.48 11.02 -9.50
C GLU A 55 -11.23 11.44 -8.21
N GLU A 56 -11.12 10.67 -7.13
CA GLU A 56 -11.76 10.99 -5.85
C GLU A 56 -11.14 12.22 -5.15
N ILE A 57 -9.82 12.41 -5.22
CA ILE A 57 -9.15 13.64 -4.74
C ILE A 57 -9.67 14.85 -5.51
N THR A 58 -9.77 14.75 -6.83
CA THR A 58 -10.29 15.80 -7.70
C THR A 58 -11.74 16.17 -7.36
N LYS A 59 -12.61 15.16 -7.19
CA LYS A 59 -14.00 15.38 -6.75
C LYS A 59 -14.08 16.03 -5.38
N ALA A 60 -13.24 15.62 -4.44
CA ALA A 60 -13.18 16.20 -3.10
C ALA A 60 -12.80 17.69 -3.18
N CYS A 61 -11.77 18.02 -3.98
CA CYS A 61 -11.35 19.41 -4.19
C CYS A 61 -12.50 20.27 -4.73
N LEU A 62 -13.20 19.79 -5.77
CA LEU A 62 -14.36 20.48 -6.33
C LEU A 62 -15.48 20.68 -5.29
N SER A 63 -15.81 19.63 -4.52
CA SER A 63 -16.89 19.69 -3.54
C SER A 63 -16.61 20.63 -2.36
N LEU A 64 -15.33 20.79 -2.02
CA LEU A 64 -14.85 21.63 -0.91
C LEU A 64 -14.39 23.02 -1.37
N ASN A 65 -14.50 23.33 -2.67
CA ASN A 65 -14.01 24.55 -3.28
C ASN A 65 -12.51 24.81 -2.98
N ILE A 66 -11.72 23.74 -3.08
CA ILE A 66 -10.26 23.75 -3.00
C ILE A 66 -9.71 23.80 -4.42
N ASP A 67 -8.70 24.64 -4.64
CA ASP A 67 -7.97 24.71 -5.91
C ASP A 67 -7.18 23.43 -6.15
N GLU A 68 -7.54 22.67 -7.19
CA GLU A 68 -6.88 21.41 -7.51
C GLU A 68 -5.46 21.59 -8.05
N ASP A 69 -5.14 22.79 -8.53
CA ASP A 69 -3.81 23.17 -9.03
C ASP A 69 -2.93 23.76 -7.92
N SER A 70 -3.41 23.82 -6.67
CA SER A 70 -2.59 24.19 -5.52
C SER A 70 -1.45 23.19 -5.32
N GLU A 71 -0.31 23.69 -4.83
CA GLU A 71 0.90 22.87 -4.61
C GLU A 71 0.59 21.68 -3.70
N GLU A 72 -0.14 21.91 -2.61
CA GLU A 72 -0.48 20.87 -1.63
C GLU A 72 -1.30 19.72 -2.25
N VAL A 73 -2.26 20.04 -3.13
CA VAL A 73 -3.07 19.02 -3.83
C VAL A 73 -2.23 18.26 -4.83
N ILE A 74 -1.39 18.96 -5.62
CA ILE A 74 -0.49 18.33 -6.58
C ILE A 74 0.48 17.36 -5.88
N LEU A 75 1.06 17.76 -4.74
CA LEU A 75 1.97 16.89 -3.97
C LEU A 75 1.24 15.65 -3.42
N LEU A 76 0.00 15.80 -2.96
CA LEU A 76 -0.81 14.68 -2.48
C LEU A 76 -1.18 13.73 -3.63
N LYS A 77 -1.63 14.26 -4.77
CA LYS A 77 -1.89 13.48 -5.99
C LYS A 77 -0.63 12.73 -6.42
N HIS A 78 0.53 13.39 -6.44
CA HIS A 78 1.80 12.73 -6.77
C HIS A 78 2.12 11.55 -5.85
N ILE A 79 1.91 11.69 -4.54
CA ILE A 79 2.14 10.59 -3.59
C ILE A 79 1.28 9.38 -3.93
N VAL A 80 -0.01 9.59 -4.16
CA VAL A 80 -0.92 8.51 -4.54
C VAL A 80 -0.53 7.93 -5.89
N LEU A 81 -0.21 8.74 -6.89
CA LEU A 81 0.18 8.25 -8.21
C LEU A 81 1.54 7.55 -8.21
N ALA A 82 2.39 7.79 -7.22
CA ALA A 82 3.73 7.23 -7.13
C ALA A 82 3.86 6.04 -6.17
N HIS A 83 2.82 5.67 -5.43
CA HIS A 83 2.98 4.79 -4.26
C HIS A 83 3.38 3.35 -4.61
N HIS A 84 3.11 2.88 -5.84
CA HIS A 84 3.63 1.60 -6.32
C HIS A 84 5.14 1.65 -6.64
N GLY A 85 5.78 2.82 -6.60
CA GLY A 85 7.23 2.99 -6.67
C GLY A 85 7.78 2.95 -8.09
N LYS A 86 7.54 1.87 -8.82
CA LYS A 86 8.06 1.67 -10.18
C LYS A 86 6.95 1.47 -11.19
N GLN A 87 7.22 1.84 -12.43
CA GLN A 87 6.30 1.61 -13.55
C GLN A 87 6.00 0.13 -13.78
N GLU A 88 6.99 -0.75 -13.56
CA GLU A 88 6.82 -2.20 -13.63
C GLU A 88 5.84 -2.76 -12.58
N PHE A 89 5.63 -2.02 -11.49
CA PHE A 89 4.63 -2.35 -10.47
C PHE A 89 3.28 -1.67 -10.72
N GLY A 90 3.12 -0.98 -11.85
CA GLY A 90 1.87 -0.31 -12.23
C GLY A 90 1.78 1.15 -11.79
N SER A 91 2.84 1.73 -11.22
CA SER A 91 2.89 3.16 -10.85
C SER A 91 2.93 4.05 -12.10
N PRO A 92 2.00 5.01 -12.30
CA PRO A 92 2.06 5.99 -13.39
C PRO A 92 3.38 6.78 -13.42
N VAL A 93 3.87 7.17 -12.24
CA VAL A 93 5.12 7.91 -12.04
C VAL A 93 5.92 7.27 -10.91
N THR A 94 7.23 7.53 -10.86
CA THR A 94 8.06 7.12 -9.72
C THR A 94 7.98 8.15 -8.59
N PRO A 95 8.28 7.77 -7.33
CA PRO A 95 8.43 8.71 -6.24
C PRO A 95 9.43 9.81 -6.57
N HIS A 96 9.05 11.06 -6.26
CA HIS A 96 9.89 12.26 -6.39
C HIS A 96 9.82 13.09 -5.10
N LEU A 97 9.18 12.56 -4.06
CA LEU A 97 9.03 13.13 -2.73
C LEU A 97 9.49 12.10 -1.71
N LEU A 98 10.09 12.56 -0.62
CA LEU A 98 10.53 11.68 0.46
C LEU A 98 9.35 10.88 1.03
N GLU A 99 8.20 11.50 1.18
CA GLU A 99 6.97 10.88 1.69
C GLU A 99 6.45 9.80 0.74
N ALA A 100 6.51 10.03 -0.58
CA ALA A 100 6.12 9.03 -1.58
C ALA A 100 7.06 7.81 -1.52
N GLU A 101 8.37 8.04 -1.40
CA GLU A 101 9.37 6.97 -1.28
C GLU A 101 9.10 6.14 -0.02
N ILE A 102 8.85 6.81 1.11
CA ILE A 102 8.52 6.13 2.36
C ILE A 102 7.25 5.29 2.22
N ILE A 103 6.18 5.84 1.64
CA ILE A 103 4.91 5.11 1.49
C ILE A 103 5.10 3.85 0.65
N HIS A 104 5.81 3.96 -0.49
CA HIS A 104 6.12 2.81 -1.33
C HIS A 104 6.83 1.69 -0.55
N HIS A 105 7.89 2.03 0.20
CA HIS A 105 8.62 1.02 0.97
C HIS A 105 7.80 0.45 2.12
N LEU A 106 6.97 1.26 2.77
CA LEU A 106 6.10 0.80 3.85
C LEU A 106 5.02 -0.16 3.34
N ASP A 107 4.38 0.15 2.22
CA ASP A 107 3.36 -0.70 1.60
C ASP A 107 3.98 -2.04 1.15
N ASN A 108 5.10 -2.00 0.42
CA ASN A 108 5.77 -3.21 -0.03
C ASN A 108 6.29 -4.08 1.14
N LEU A 109 6.77 -3.45 2.22
CA LEU A 109 7.19 -4.15 3.43
C LEU A 109 6.00 -4.85 4.12
N ASP A 110 4.88 -4.14 4.28
CA ASP A 110 3.67 -4.68 4.90
C ASP A 110 3.10 -5.86 4.09
N ALA A 111 3.00 -5.71 2.77
CA ALA A 111 2.60 -6.78 1.86
C ALA A 111 3.55 -7.99 1.95
N SER A 112 4.86 -7.75 1.99
CA SER A 112 5.87 -8.80 2.13
C SER A 112 5.72 -9.57 3.44
N ILE A 113 5.57 -8.86 4.56
CA ILE A 113 5.38 -9.48 5.89
C ILE A 113 4.10 -10.30 5.90
N ASN A 114 2.97 -9.74 5.45
CA ASN A 114 1.70 -10.45 5.40
C ASN A 114 1.76 -11.73 4.56
N MET A 115 2.42 -11.69 3.39
CA MET A 115 2.61 -12.88 2.55
C MET A 115 3.47 -13.94 3.24
N ILE A 116 4.58 -13.54 3.86
CA ILE A 116 5.50 -14.45 4.57
C ILE A 116 4.77 -15.08 5.76
N ASP A 117 4.13 -14.27 6.60
CA ASP A 117 3.43 -14.74 7.80
C ASP A 117 2.31 -15.70 7.43
N THR A 118 1.51 -15.37 6.41
CA THR A 118 0.45 -16.26 5.91
C THR A 118 0.98 -17.62 5.45
N ALA A 119 2.11 -17.63 4.74
CA ALA A 119 2.74 -18.87 4.29
C ALA A 119 3.34 -19.67 5.46
N LEU A 120 4.02 -18.98 6.41
CA LEU A 120 4.62 -19.62 7.57
C LEU A 120 3.58 -20.17 8.55
N LEU A 121 2.40 -19.57 8.66
CA LEU A 121 1.29 -20.11 9.48
C LEU A 121 0.92 -21.55 9.06
N ARG A 122 0.96 -21.84 7.76
CA ARG A 122 0.62 -23.16 7.18
C ARG A 122 1.82 -24.10 7.05
N THR A 123 3.01 -23.62 7.37
CA THR A 123 4.27 -24.36 7.24
C THR A 123 4.57 -25.13 8.53
N THR A 124 5.05 -26.37 8.39
CA THR A 124 5.52 -27.18 9.52
C THR A 124 6.84 -26.61 10.07
N PRO A 125 7.02 -26.48 11.41
CA PRO A 125 8.30 -26.07 11.97
C PRO A 125 9.44 -26.99 11.50
N GLY A 126 10.57 -26.39 11.15
CA GLY A 126 11.73 -27.10 10.61
C GLY A 126 11.70 -27.28 9.09
N THR A 127 10.68 -26.80 8.38
CA THR A 127 10.58 -26.90 6.92
C THR A 127 10.42 -25.54 6.24
N PHE A 128 10.53 -25.53 4.91
CA PHE A 128 10.26 -24.36 4.08
C PHE A 128 8.78 -24.29 3.70
N SER A 129 8.28 -23.07 3.52
CA SER A 129 6.96 -22.79 2.95
C SER A 129 6.90 -23.14 1.46
N GLU A 130 5.68 -23.15 0.93
CA GLU A 130 5.44 -23.03 -0.50
C GLU A 130 6.08 -21.74 -1.06
N ARG A 131 6.28 -21.72 -2.38
CA ARG A 131 6.85 -20.55 -3.08
C ARG A 131 5.82 -19.44 -3.15
N ILE A 132 6.22 -18.22 -2.80
CA ILE A 132 5.36 -17.04 -2.85
C ILE A 132 5.64 -16.29 -4.15
N PHE A 133 4.66 -16.25 -5.05
CA PHE A 133 4.79 -15.58 -6.35
C PHE A 133 5.16 -14.09 -6.21
N GLY A 134 4.48 -13.36 -5.32
CA GLY A 134 4.73 -11.94 -5.05
C GLY A 134 6.09 -11.62 -4.41
N LEU A 135 6.87 -12.63 -4.05
CA LEU A 135 8.22 -12.49 -3.48
C LEU A 135 9.24 -13.25 -4.33
N GLU A 136 9.18 -13.07 -5.65
CA GLU A 136 10.10 -13.67 -6.62
C GLU A 136 10.16 -15.21 -6.54
N ASN A 137 9.02 -15.85 -6.23
CA ASN A 137 8.91 -17.29 -6.02
C ASN A 137 9.84 -17.86 -4.93
N ARG A 138 10.22 -17.04 -3.96
CA ARG A 138 11.01 -17.47 -2.80
C ARG A 138 10.17 -18.31 -1.83
N SER A 139 10.84 -19.22 -1.14
CA SER A 139 10.30 -19.97 0.00
C SER A 139 10.95 -19.47 1.29
N PHE A 140 10.22 -19.53 2.40
CA PHE A 140 10.67 -19.04 3.71
C PHE A 140 10.68 -20.17 4.73
N TYR A 141 11.70 -20.20 5.58
CA TYR A 141 11.90 -21.28 6.56
C TYR A 141 11.15 -20.97 7.85
N LYS A 142 10.43 -21.95 8.40
CA LYS A 142 9.81 -21.84 9.74
C LYS A 142 10.74 -22.41 10.80
N PRO A 143 11.31 -21.60 11.70
CA PRO A 143 12.21 -22.09 12.74
C PRO A 143 11.49 -22.95 13.78
N LEU A 144 12.21 -23.89 14.39
CA LEU A 144 11.69 -24.75 15.47
C LEU A 144 11.37 -23.99 16.77
N PHE A 145 11.97 -22.82 16.96
CA PHE A 145 11.84 -22.01 18.18
C PHE A 145 10.77 -20.91 18.09
N VAL A 146 10.02 -20.84 16.98
CA VAL A 146 8.89 -19.91 16.86
C VAL A 146 7.70 -20.50 17.61
N GLN A 147 7.34 -19.89 18.74
CA GLN A 147 6.11 -20.22 19.45
C GLN A 147 4.89 -19.78 18.59
N PRO A 148 3.75 -20.47 18.66
CA PRO A 148 2.52 -19.97 18.06
C PRO A 148 2.24 -18.57 18.63
N SER A 149 2.02 -17.58 17.77
CA SER A 149 1.56 -16.27 18.21
C SER A 149 0.24 -16.43 18.96
N GLU A 150 0.19 -15.99 20.22
CA GLU A 150 -1.02 -15.99 21.05
C GLU A 150 -2.03 -14.93 20.56
N GLU A 151 -2.55 -15.06 19.34
CA GLU A 151 -3.70 -14.26 18.90
C GLU A 151 -4.67 -15.16 18.13
N GLY A 152 -5.65 -15.66 18.88
CA GLY A 152 -6.67 -16.60 18.40
C GLY A 152 -7.56 -17.18 19.49
N GLN A 153 -7.96 -16.36 20.47
CA GLN A 153 -9.17 -16.57 21.29
C GLN A 153 -10.15 -15.46 21.00
#